data_AF-A0A7V9KNE3-F1
#
_entry.id   AF-A0A7V9KNE3-F1
#
_cell.length_a   1.000
_cell.length_b   1.000
_cell.length_c   1.000
_cell.angle_alpha   90.00
_cell.angle_beta   90.00
_cell.angle_gamma   90.00
#
_symmetry.space_group_name_H-M   'P 1'
#
loop_
_entity.id
_entity.type
_entity.pdbx_description
1 polymer ?
#
loop_
_entity_poly.entity_id
_entity_poly.type
_entity_poly.pdbx_seq_one_letter_code
_entity_poly.pdbx_strand_id
1 'polypeptide(L)'
;MIKENDLAVADKQLGDDWLENIDAELPAQIGAGAAQGKLDQHVREKKIKLGVRTWPDGRETTFKASLNDSLGEVFAKGAEALAVPLLPPAPHAPLDSLRYLKKRHEWSEPLTKLEQPLWLALEQGVTRHFGIEYELAVKINTRWGVAPSATATPRELLTSFGMNPQEFSLYKVDAVEPLPPDTPLTLQRGDCFEAQKDGKYGSSVLVSRAALGSQTIADDVEVANETGLTARLIRVGAQTYVEVRDITIPAPPWGNSSADILIAVPATYPAGGLDAFYVGLPFTHSTGSIPNQQQTVSIEARNWVLISWHYHESRPWNPRQDDLTTHIQHCRGYFLSRGVKQ
;
A
#
# COMPACT_ATOMS: atom_id res chain seq x y z
N MET A 1 32.24 -38.65 5.53
CA MET A 1 32.58 -37.85 4.34
C MET A 1 32.03 -38.62 3.15
N ILE A 2 30.77 -38.37 2.79
CA ILE A 2 30.13 -39.03 1.65
C ILE A 2 30.67 -38.34 0.39
N LYS A 3 31.18 -39.12 -0.57
CA LYS A 3 31.83 -38.60 -1.77
C LYS A 3 30.76 -38.00 -2.69
N GLU A 4 31.07 -36.88 -3.36
CA GLU A 4 30.22 -36.23 -4.38
C GLU A 4 29.66 -37.19 -5.43
N ASN A 5 30.31 -38.34 -5.66
CA ASN A 5 29.85 -39.37 -6.60
C ASN A 5 28.62 -40.17 -6.15
N ASP A 6 28.33 -40.25 -4.84
CA ASP A 6 27.13 -40.95 -4.35
C ASP A 6 25.85 -40.07 -4.47
N LEU A 7 26.02 -38.75 -4.63
CA LEU A 7 24.93 -37.79 -4.77
C LEU A 7 24.42 -37.71 -6.22
N ALA A 8 25.29 -37.89 -7.22
CA ALA A 8 24.89 -37.93 -8.63
C ALA A 8 24.10 -39.20 -9.02
N VAL A 9 24.22 -40.28 -8.25
CA VAL A 9 23.44 -41.51 -8.44
C VAL A 9 22.03 -41.36 -7.84
N ALA A 10 21.84 -40.50 -6.85
CA ALA A 10 20.55 -40.25 -6.22
C ALA A 10 19.54 -39.58 -7.17
N ASP A 11 20.01 -38.76 -8.13
CA ASP A 11 19.17 -38.03 -9.08
C ASP A 11 18.50 -38.93 -10.13
N LYS A 12 19.06 -40.11 -10.41
CA LYS A 12 18.48 -41.11 -11.34
C LYS A 12 17.37 -41.98 -10.72
N GLN A 13 17.12 -41.88 -9.41
CA GLN A 13 16.14 -42.72 -8.69
C GLN A 13 14.93 -41.97 -8.15
N LEU A 14 14.88 -40.64 -8.28
CA LEU A 14 13.64 -39.90 -8.06
C LEU A 14 12.74 -40.12 -9.28
N GLY A 15 11.77 -41.03 -9.19
CA GLY A 15 10.69 -41.06 -10.17
C GLY A 15 10.00 -39.69 -10.18
N ASP A 16 9.73 -39.11 -11.35
CA ASP A 16 9.18 -37.75 -11.46
C ASP A 16 7.68 -37.65 -11.10
N ASP A 17 7.03 -38.75 -10.71
CA ASP A 17 5.59 -38.81 -10.42
C ASP A 17 5.19 -37.82 -9.31
N TRP A 18 6.02 -37.65 -8.29
CA TRP A 18 5.77 -36.70 -7.20
C TRP A 18 5.82 -35.24 -7.65
N LEU A 19 6.37 -34.91 -8.83
CA LEU A 19 6.35 -33.56 -9.37
C LEU A 19 4.96 -33.17 -9.88
N GLU A 20 4.20 -34.14 -10.40
CA GLU A 20 2.91 -33.91 -11.06
C GLU A 20 1.71 -34.37 -10.21
N ASN A 21 1.91 -35.31 -9.28
CA ASN A 21 0.88 -35.76 -8.36
C ASN A 21 0.93 -34.96 -7.05
N ILE A 22 -0.12 -34.18 -6.78
CA ILE A 22 -0.21 -33.30 -5.62
C ILE A 22 -0.27 -34.07 -4.29
N ASP A 23 -0.82 -35.28 -4.31
CA ASP A 23 -1.01 -36.14 -3.14
C ASP A 23 0.16 -37.12 -2.94
N ALA A 24 1.11 -37.17 -3.88
CA ALA A 24 2.27 -38.03 -3.76
C ALA A 24 3.20 -37.59 -2.62
N GLU A 25 3.73 -38.57 -1.90
CA GLU A 25 4.70 -38.32 -0.83
C GLU A 25 5.96 -37.64 -1.37
N LEU A 26 6.56 -36.79 -0.53
CA LEU A 26 7.83 -36.16 -0.88
C LEU A 26 8.95 -37.19 -0.79
N PRO A 27 9.90 -37.16 -1.74
CA PRO A 27 11.10 -37.99 -1.67
C PRO A 27 11.85 -37.79 -0.35
N ALA A 28 12.36 -38.89 0.22
CA ALA A 28 13.08 -38.88 1.49
C ALA A 28 14.31 -37.94 1.49
N GLN A 29 14.92 -37.67 0.32
CA GLN A 29 16.05 -36.76 0.20
C GLN A 29 15.68 -35.31 0.57
N ILE A 30 14.43 -34.88 0.37
CA ILE A 30 13.97 -33.55 0.76
C ILE A 30 13.96 -33.43 2.29
N GLY A 31 13.42 -34.44 2.98
CA GLY A 31 13.42 -34.50 4.45
C GLY A 31 14.83 -34.56 5.04
N ALA A 32 15.72 -35.36 4.44
CA ALA A 32 17.12 -35.43 4.86
C ALA A 32 17.86 -34.08 4.70
N GLY A 33 17.55 -33.31 3.65
CA GLY A 33 18.10 -31.98 3.44
C GLY A 33 17.62 -30.95 4.47
N ALA A 34 16.37 -31.06 4.94
CA ALA A 34 15.83 -30.19 5.99
C ALA A 34 16.52 -30.37 7.33
N ALA A 35 16.78 -31.62 7.73
CA ALA A 35 17.53 -31.92 8.95
C ALA A 35 18.95 -31.30 8.95
N GLN A 36 19.51 -31.03 7.77
CA GLN A 36 20.83 -30.42 7.59
C GLN A 36 20.77 -28.93 7.22
N GLY A 37 19.57 -28.34 7.11
CA GLY A 37 19.36 -26.97 6.65
C GLY A 37 19.82 -26.72 5.20
N LYS A 38 20.03 -27.78 4.41
CA LYS A 38 20.56 -27.71 3.05
C LYS A 38 19.90 -28.75 2.16
N LEU A 39 19.18 -28.29 1.15
CA LEU A 39 18.74 -29.12 0.03
C LEU A 39 19.73 -29.01 -1.13
N ASP A 40 19.89 -30.05 -1.95
CA ASP A 40 20.71 -29.99 -3.16
C ASP A 40 20.18 -28.94 -4.15
N GLN A 41 21.07 -28.26 -4.88
CA GLN A 41 20.67 -27.19 -5.80
C GLN A 41 19.77 -27.70 -6.93
N HIS A 42 20.08 -28.86 -7.52
CA HIS A 42 19.28 -29.41 -8.61
C HIS A 42 17.87 -29.77 -8.14
N VAL A 43 17.76 -30.31 -6.92
CA VAL A 43 16.45 -30.62 -6.30
C VAL A 43 15.68 -29.33 -5.99
N ARG A 44 16.35 -28.29 -5.47
CA ARG A 44 15.71 -26.99 -5.18
C ARG A 44 15.08 -26.34 -6.41
N GLU A 45 15.66 -26.53 -7.58
CA GLU A 45 15.18 -25.95 -8.84
C GLU A 45 14.02 -26.75 -9.47
N LYS A 46 13.71 -27.96 -8.96
CA LYS A 46 12.57 -28.75 -9.44
C LYS A 46 11.26 -28.01 -9.15
N LYS A 47 10.38 -28.01 -10.15
CA LYS A 47 9.04 -27.44 -10.04
C LYS A 47 8.05 -28.54 -9.70
N ILE A 48 7.28 -28.32 -8.66
CA ILE A 48 6.22 -29.23 -8.23
C ILE A 48 4.85 -28.64 -8.50
N LYS A 49 3.88 -29.50 -8.74
CA LYS A 49 2.47 -29.14 -8.85
C LYS A 49 1.89 -28.88 -7.46
N LEU A 50 1.24 -27.73 -7.33
CA LEU A 50 0.53 -27.29 -6.14
C LEU A 50 -0.92 -27.01 -6.50
N GLY A 51 -1.79 -27.16 -5.50
CA GLY A 51 -3.20 -26.83 -5.56
C GLY A 51 -3.42 -25.52 -4.82
N VAL A 52 -4.29 -24.67 -5.36
CA VAL A 52 -4.71 -23.44 -4.69
C VAL A 52 -6.19 -23.23 -4.92
N ARG A 53 -6.87 -22.67 -3.91
CA ARG A 53 -8.26 -22.26 -4.02
C ARG A 53 -8.50 -20.98 -3.23
N THR A 54 -9.56 -20.26 -3.57
CA THR A 54 -10.10 -19.24 -2.68
C THR A 54 -10.65 -19.93 -1.43
N TRP A 55 -10.26 -19.48 -0.25
CA TRP A 55 -10.78 -20.00 1.02
C TRP A 55 -12.11 -19.29 1.37
N PRO A 56 -13.09 -19.96 2.00
CA PRO A 56 -13.10 -21.39 2.36
C PRO A 56 -13.54 -22.33 1.23
N ASP A 57 -14.39 -21.87 0.32
CA ASP A 57 -15.21 -22.75 -0.53
C ASP A 57 -14.90 -22.67 -2.03
N GLY A 58 -13.79 -22.04 -2.40
CA GLY A 58 -13.36 -21.89 -3.78
C GLY A 58 -13.03 -23.22 -4.46
N ARG A 59 -13.17 -23.24 -5.79
CA ARG A 59 -12.73 -24.37 -6.60
C ARG A 59 -11.21 -24.42 -6.62
N GLU A 60 -10.65 -25.62 -6.43
CA GLU A 60 -9.22 -25.83 -6.57
C GLU A 60 -8.78 -25.73 -8.04
N THR A 61 -7.73 -24.95 -8.25
CA THR A 61 -6.94 -24.89 -9.48
C THR A 61 -5.50 -25.30 -9.15
N THR A 62 -4.70 -25.57 -10.18
CA THR A 62 -3.33 -26.07 -10.00
C THR A 62 -2.33 -25.17 -10.70
N PHE A 63 -1.15 -25.02 -10.10
CA PHE A 63 -0.04 -24.26 -10.64
C PHE A 63 1.29 -24.95 -10.30
N LYS A 64 2.40 -24.45 -10.84
CA LYS A 64 3.74 -24.99 -10.55
C LYS A 64 4.59 -23.95 -9.83
N ALA A 65 5.29 -24.40 -8.79
CA ALA A 65 6.26 -23.60 -8.05
C ALA A 65 7.57 -24.37 -7.91
N SER A 66 8.68 -23.64 -7.89
CA SER A 66 10.00 -24.18 -7.57
C SER A 66 10.05 -24.54 -6.10
N LEU A 67 10.75 -25.63 -5.75
CA LEU A 67 11.00 -25.96 -4.35
C LEU A 67 11.75 -24.85 -3.60
N ASN A 68 12.56 -24.06 -4.31
CA ASN A 68 13.27 -22.90 -3.77
C ASN A 68 12.43 -21.62 -3.66
N ASP A 69 11.25 -21.56 -4.27
CA ASP A 69 10.38 -20.39 -4.14
C ASP A 69 10.05 -20.19 -2.65
N SER A 70 10.10 -18.95 -2.19
CA SER A 70 9.55 -18.56 -0.89
C SER A 70 8.03 -18.80 -0.85
N LEU A 71 7.47 -19.00 0.33
CA LEU A 71 6.01 -19.09 0.49
C LEU A 71 5.30 -17.82 -0.02
N GLY A 72 5.94 -16.65 0.02
CA GLY A 72 5.44 -15.42 -0.59
C GLY A 72 5.38 -15.48 -2.12
N GLU A 73 6.37 -16.07 -2.77
CA GLU A 73 6.32 -16.32 -4.23
C GLU A 73 5.28 -17.38 -4.59
N VAL A 74 5.12 -18.42 -3.76
CA VAL A 74 4.04 -19.40 -3.89
C VAL A 74 2.67 -18.72 -3.74
N PHE A 75 2.54 -17.79 -2.78
CA PHE A 75 1.34 -17.00 -2.56
C PHE A 75 0.98 -16.19 -3.80
N ALA A 76 1.94 -15.45 -4.36
CA ALA A 76 1.76 -14.64 -5.55
C ALA A 76 1.38 -15.48 -6.79
N LYS A 77 2.06 -16.60 -7.02
CA LYS A 77 1.75 -17.53 -8.12
C LYS A 77 0.38 -18.19 -7.95
N GLY A 78 0.00 -18.51 -6.72
CA GLY A 78 -1.32 -19.05 -6.40
C GLY A 78 -2.43 -18.04 -6.70
N ALA A 79 -2.22 -16.77 -6.32
CA ALA A 79 -3.14 -15.68 -6.62
C ALA A 79 -3.27 -15.42 -8.13
N GLU A 80 -2.16 -15.48 -8.87
CA GLU A 80 -2.15 -15.43 -10.34
C GLU A 80 -2.97 -16.58 -10.95
N ALA A 81 -2.80 -17.81 -10.46
CA ALA A 81 -3.53 -18.97 -10.93
C ALA A 81 -5.05 -18.88 -10.65
N LEU A 82 -5.45 -18.19 -9.57
CA LEU A 82 -6.85 -17.88 -9.27
C LEU A 82 -7.39 -16.66 -10.03
N ALA A 83 -6.54 -15.92 -10.74
CA ALA A 83 -6.87 -14.65 -11.37
C ALA A 83 -7.46 -13.61 -10.39
N VAL A 84 -7.04 -13.65 -9.11
CA VAL A 84 -7.42 -12.68 -8.09
C VAL A 84 -6.16 -12.11 -7.45
N PRO A 85 -5.80 -10.84 -7.75
CA PRO A 85 -4.53 -10.26 -7.33
C PRO A 85 -4.47 -10.05 -5.82
N LEU A 86 -3.28 -10.23 -5.23
CA LEU A 86 -3.04 -9.89 -3.83
C LEU A 86 -3.08 -8.38 -3.60
N LEU A 87 -3.57 -7.97 -2.44
CA LEU A 87 -3.64 -6.57 -2.02
C LEU A 87 -3.03 -6.37 -0.64
N PRO A 88 -2.22 -5.31 -0.44
CA PRO A 88 -1.72 -4.39 -1.46
C PRO A 88 -0.85 -5.08 -2.52
N PRO A 89 -0.72 -4.49 -3.72
CA PRO A 89 0.21 -4.99 -4.73
C PRO A 89 1.66 -4.84 -4.25
N ALA A 90 2.55 -5.65 -4.83
CA ALA A 90 3.99 -5.58 -4.59
C ALA A 90 4.52 -4.14 -4.84
N PRO A 91 5.53 -3.68 -4.07
CA PRO A 91 6.37 -4.45 -3.15
C PRO A 91 5.84 -4.56 -1.72
N HIS A 92 4.63 -4.06 -1.43
CA HIS A 92 4.07 -4.11 -0.08
C HIS A 92 3.66 -5.54 0.30
N ALA A 93 3.74 -5.86 1.60
CA ALA A 93 3.25 -7.13 2.10
C ALA A 93 1.72 -7.21 1.94
N PRO A 94 1.17 -8.32 1.41
CA PRO A 94 -0.26 -8.47 1.23
C PRO A 94 -0.99 -8.52 2.59
N LEU A 95 -2.20 -7.96 2.63
CA LEU A 95 -3.14 -8.08 3.74
C LEU A 95 -3.87 -9.43 3.69
N ASP A 96 -3.94 -10.05 2.51
CA ASP A 96 -4.50 -11.38 2.33
C ASP A 96 -3.65 -12.44 3.06
N SER A 97 -4.27 -13.57 3.37
CA SER A 97 -3.64 -14.65 4.13
C SER A 97 -3.47 -15.93 3.30
N LEU A 98 -2.30 -16.56 3.41
CA LEU A 98 -2.04 -17.89 2.84
C LEU A 98 -2.24 -18.97 3.91
N ARG A 99 -3.03 -20.00 3.60
CA ARG A 99 -3.26 -21.18 4.44
C ARG A 99 -2.92 -22.44 3.67
N TYR A 100 -2.78 -23.56 4.37
CA TYR A 100 -2.68 -24.88 3.75
C TYR A 100 -3.67 -25.87 4.37
N LEU A 101 -4.06 -26.89 3.59
CA LEU A 101 -4.99 -27.93 4.03
C LEU A 101 -4.22 -29.05 4.71
N LYS A 102 -4.38 -29.24 6.02
CA LYS A 102 -3.74 -30.34 6.76
C LYS A 102 -4.25 -31.70 6.27
N LYS A 103 -3.49 -32.77 6.53
CA LYS A 103 -3.88 -34.16 6.20
C LYS A 103 -5.24 -34.62 6.75
N ARG A 104 -5.80 -33.91 7.74
CA ARG A 104 -7.13 -34.18 8.31
C ARG A 104 -8.26 -33.38 7.64
N HIS A 105 -8.01 -32.78 6.48
CA HIS A 105 -8.93 -31.88 5.76
C HIS A 105 -9.34 -30.64 6.57
N GLU A 106 -8.50 -30.22 7.50
CA GLU A 106 -8.66 -28.97 8.26
C GLU A 106 -7.68 -27.92 7.74
N TRP A 107 -8.15 -26.68 7.58
CA TRP A 107 -7.27 -25.58 7.20
C TRP A 107 -6.33 -25.18 8.34
N SER A 108 -5.12 -24.76 7.99
CA SER A 108 -4.18 -24.16 8.93
C SER A 108 -4.61 -22.76 9.35
N GLU A 109 -4.00 -22.25 10.42
CA GLU A 109 -3.90 -20.80 10.63
C GLU A 109 -3.12 -20.14 9.48
N PRO A 110 -3.24 -18.80 9.30
CA PRO A 110 -2.45 -18.08 8.31
C PRO A 110 -0.95 -18.31 8.49
N LEU A 111 -0.26 -18.54 7.38
CA LEU A 111 1.19 -18.68 7.34
C LEU A 111 1.83 -17.29 7.51
N THR A 112 2.70 -17.15 8.51
CA THR A 112 3.37 -15.87 8.83
C THR A 112 4.79 -15.75 8.29
N LYS A 113 5.47 -16.88 8.05
CA LYS A 113 6.87 -16.93 7.56
C LYS A 113 6.92 -17.03 6.04
N LEU A 114 6.44 -15.99 5.36
CA LEU A 114 6.34 -16.01 3.89
C LEU A 114 7.70 -16.03 3.18
N GLU A 115 8.77 -15.61 3.85
CA GLU A 115 10.15 -15.69 3.38
C GLU A 115 10.73 -17.12 3.37
N GLN A 116 10.10 -18.05 4.07
CA GLN A 116 10.54 -19.44 4.15
C GLN A 116 10.43 -20.13 2.78
N PRO A 117 11.46 -20.88 2.32
CA PRO A 117 11.37 -21.62 1.08
C PRO A 117 10.38 -22.79 1.19
N LEU A 118 9.66 -23.05 0.10
CA LEU A 118 8.60 -24.05 -0.02
C LEU A 118 9.05 -25.44 0.46
N TRP A 119 10.24 -25.89 0.05
CA TRP A 119 10.74 -27.21 0.43
C TRP A 119 10.86 -27.41 1.96
N LEU A 120 11.23 -26.35 2.69
CA LEU A 120 11.37 -26.41 4.14
C LEU A 120 9.99 -26.38 4.81
N ALA A 121 9.05 -25.60 4.26
CA ALA A 121 7.67 -25.57 4.74
C ALA A 121 7.00 -26.94 4.58
N LEU A 122 7.20 -27.58 3.43
CA LEU A 122 6.66 -28.90 3.13
C LEU A 122 7.16 -29.99 4.08
N GLU A 123 8.44 -29.95 4.45
CA GLU A 123 8.97 -30.87 5.46
C GLU A 123 8.27 -30.66 6.81
N GLN A 124 8.10 -29.40 7.20
CA GLN A 124 7.47 -29.02 8.48
C GLN A 124 5.96 -29.31 8.54
N GLY A 125 5.41 -30.01 7.55
CA GLY A 125 4.04 -30.49 7.53
C GLY A 125 3.06 -29.61 6.75
N VAL A 126 3.55 -28.56 6.07
CA VAL A 126 2.73 -27.85 5.07
C VAL A 126 2.44 -28.82 3.93
N THR A 127 1.19 -28.86 3.47
CA THR A 127 0.79 -29.71 2.34
C THR A 127 0.89 -28.93 1.04
N ARG A 128 0.70 -29.61 -0.08
CA ARG A 128 0.71 -28.98 -1.41
C ARG A 128 -0.62 -28.33 -1.79
N HIS A 129 -1.60 -28.32 -0.88
CA HIS A 129 -2.92 -27.73 -1.07
C HIS A 129 -3.00 -26.43 -0.29
N PHE A 130 -2.99 -25.32 -1.01
CA PHE A 130 -3.06 -23.97 -0.45
C PHE A 130 -4.46 -23.38 -0.57
N GLY A 131 -4.77 -22.48 0.35
CA GLY A 131 -5.98 -21.68 0.37
C GLY A 131 -5.59 -20.22 0.54
N ILE A 132 -6.14 -19.34 -0.30
CA ILE A 132 -5.96 -17.91 -0.16
C ILE A 132 -7.23 -17.34 0.46
N GLU A 133 -7.09 -16.76 1.64
CA GLU A 133 -8.12 -15.98 2.30
C GLU A 133 -7.95 -14.52 1.88
N TYR A 134 -8.86 -14.05 1.03
CA TYR A 134 -8.86 -12.67 0.54
C TYR A 134 -9.57 -11.76 1.53
N GLU A 135 -8.87 -10.73 1.97
CA GLU A 135 -9.43 -9.73 2.88
C GLU A 135 -10.22 -8.67 2.11
N LEU A 136 -11.17 -8.00 2.78
CA LEU A 136 -11.82 -6.80 2.26
C LEU A 136 -10.87 -5.60 2.32
N ALA A 137 -9.77 -5.71 1.58
CA ALA A 137 -8.75 -4.67 1.48
C ALA A 137 -9.27 -3.50 0.66
N VAL A 138 -9.16 -2.30 1.21
CA VAL A 138 -9.49 -1.03 0.55
C VAL A 138 -8.33 -0.04 0.72
N LYS A 139 -8.29 0.98 -0.11
CA LYS A 139 -7.26 2.02 -0.07
C LYS A 139 -7.86 3.36 0.30
N ILE A 140 -7.31 4.05 1.30
CA ILE A 140 -7.60 5.45 1.60
C ILE A 140 -6.34 6.28 1.38
N ASN A 141 -6.39 7.23 0.46
CA ASN A 141 -5.23 7.99 0.00
C ASN A 141 -4.12 7.03 -0.49
N THR A 142 -2.99 6.96 0.23
CA THR A 142 -1.88 6.04 -0.08
C THR A 142 -1.89 4.76 0.74
N ARG A 143 -2.76 4.65 1.76
CA ARG A 143 -2.74 3.55 2.73
C ARG A 143 -3.74 2.46 2.38
N TRP A 144 -3.27 1.22 2.36
CA TRP A 144 -4.12 0.04 2.31
C TRP A 144 -4.49 -0.42 3.72
N GLY A 145 -5.69 -0.97 3.88
CA GLY A 145 -6.16 -1.53 5.13
C GLY A 145 -7.39 -2.41 4.90
N VAL A 146 -7.76 -3.19 5.92
CA VAL A 146 -8.95 -4.05 5.86
C VAL A 146 -10.16 -3.25 6.37
N ALA A 147 -11.21 -3.19 5.56
CA ALA A 147 -12.45 -2.56 5.98
C ALA A 147 -13.15 -3.39 7.07
N PRO A 148 -13.78 -2.75 8.08
CA PRO A 148 -14.39 -3.47 9.20
C PRO A 148 -15.63 -4.28 8.79
N SER A 149 -16.30 -3.90 7.71
CA SER A 149 -17.38 -4.69 7.09
C SER A 149 -17.61 -4.26 5.65
N ALA A 150 -18.31 -5.08 4.86
CA ALA A 150 -18.73 -4.75 3.49
C ALA A 150 -19.72 -3.57 3.41
N THR A 151 -20.33 -3.22 4.54
CA THR A 151 -21.32 -2.13 4.66
C THR A 151 -20.85 -1.01 5.57
N ALA A 152 -19.54 -0.88 5.80
CA ALA A 152 -19.00 0.15 6.66
C ALA A 152 -19.41 1.53 6.16
N THR A 153 -19.80 2.40 7.09
CA THR A 153 -20.02 3.83 6.82
C THR A 153 -18.69 4.55 6.60
N PRO A 154 -18.67 5.71 5.92
CA PRO A 154 -17.46 6.53 5.83
C PRO A 154 -16.83 6.84 7.18
N ARG A 155 -17.64 7.06 8.23
CA ARG A 155 -17.15 7.30 9.60
C ARG A 155 -16.41 6.10 10.18
N GLU A 156 -16.99 4.91 10.07
CA GLU A 156 -16.37 3.67 10.52
C GLU A 156 -15.08 3.37 9.75
N LEU A 157 -15.09 3.60 8.43
CA LEU A 157 -13.93 3.36 7.59
C LEU A 157 -12.78 4.34 7.88
N LEU A 158 -13.07 5.63 8.07
CA LEU A 158 -12.05 6.60 8.52
C LEU A 158 -11.46 6.19 9.88
N THR A 159 -12.33 5.80 10.82
CA THR A 159 -11.90 5.37 12.17
C THR A 159 -11.00 4.14 12.11
N SER A 160 -11.33 3.13 11.29
CA SER A 160 -10.52 1.91 11.17
C SER A 160 -9.15 2.18 10.55
N PHE A 161 -8.99 3.26 9.78
CA PHE A 161 -7.72 3.74 9.24
C PHE A 161 -7.00 4.75 10.17
N GLY A 162 -7.48 4.91 11.41
CA GLY A 162 -6.91 5.82 12.41
C GLY A 162 -7.10 7.31 12.08
N MET A 163 -8.07 7.63 11.22
CA MET A 163 -8.42 9.01 10.86
C MET A 163 -9.64 9.45 11.66
N ASN A 164 -9.58 10.65 12.25
CA ASN A 164 -10.71 11.19 12.99
C ASN A 164 -11.82 11.61 12.01
N PRO A 165 -13.02 10.98 12.02
CA PRO A 165 -14.09 11.34 11.10
C PRO A 165 -14.69 12.72 11.35
N GLN A 166 -14.32 13.42 12.42
CA GLN A 166 -14.72 14.81 12.60
C GLN A 166 -13.81 15.77 11.83
N GLU A 167 -12.54 15.39 11.65
CA GLU A 167 -11.55 16.21 10.97
C GLU A 167 -11.48 15.86 9.49
N PHE A 168 -11.73 14.59 9.15
CA PHE A 168 -11.64 14.06 7.80
C PHE A 168 -13.01 13.75 7.23
N SER A 169 -13.20 14.11 5.98
CA SER A 169 -14.28 13.61 5.14
C SER A 169 -13.74 12.61 4.12
N LEU A 170 -14.53 11.58 3.84
CA LEU A 170 -14.19 10.53 2.89
C LEU A 170 -14.85 10.82 1.53
N TYR A 171 -14.11 10.62 0.47
CA TYR A 171 -14.55 10.86 -0.90
C TYR A 171 -14.32 9.59 -1.72
N LYS A 172 -15.17 9.35 -2.72
CA LYS A 172 -14.76 8.49 -3.84
C LYS A 172 -13.63 9.17 -4.60
N VAL A 173 -12.76 8.39 -5.23
CA VAL A 173 -11.71 8.92 -6.11
C VAL A 173 -12.35 9.87 -7.13
N ASP A 174 -11.75 11.05 -7.30
CA ASP A 174 -12.18 12.14 -8.19
C ASP A 174 -13.55 12.77 -7.90
N ALA A 175 -14.26 12.35 -6.84
CA ALA A 175 -15.53 12.97 -6.47
C ALA A 175 -15.31 14.38 -5.91
N VAL A 176 -16.20 15.32 -6.23
CA VAL A 176 -16.12 16.69 -5.68
C VAL A 176 -16.75 16.77 -4.28
N GLU A 177 -17.83 16.02 -4.08
CA GLU A 177 -18.58 15.99 -2.81
C GLU A 177 -18.15 14.82 -1.92
N PRO A 178 -18.11 15.02 -0.59
CA PRO A 178 -17.83 13.92 0.33
C PRO A 178 -18.98 12.93 0.35
N LEU A 179 -18.67 11.69 0.70
CA LEU A 179 -19.68 10.67 0.97
C LEU A 179 -20.52 11.08 2.19
N PRO A 180 -21.78 10.66 2.32
CA PRO A 180 -22.53 10.94 3.55
C PRO A 180 -21.95 10.12 4.72
N PRO A 181 -21.58 10.75 5.86
CA PRO A 181 -20.71 10.13 6.88
C PRO A 181 -21.27 8.85 7.50
N ASP A 182 -22.59 8.76 7.62
CA ASP A 182 -23.30 7.68 8.32
C ASP A 182 -24.16 6.84 7.34
N THR A 183 -23.96 6.98 6.03
CA THR A 183 -24.62 6.12 5.03
C THR A 183 -23.76 4.89 4.75
N PRO A 184 -24.29 3.67 4.95
CA PRO A 184 -23.56 2.45 4.62
C PRO A 184 -23.08 2.44 3.17
N LEU A 185 -21.80 2.10 2.97
CA LEU A 185 -21.24 1.91 1.64
C LEU A 185 -21.53 0.49 1.15
N THR A 186 -21.35 0.25 -0.15
CA THR A 186 -21.28 -1.11 -0.70
C THR A 186 -19.84 -1.33 -1.10
N LEU A 187 -19.01 -1.77 -0.16
CA LEU A 187 -17.58 -1.90 -0.36
C LEU A 187 -17.24 -3.18 -1.13
N GLN A 188 -16.32 -3.03 -2.06
CA GLN A 188 -15.68 -4.13 -2.77
C GLN A 188 -14.18 -4.14 -2.48
N ARG A 189 -13.58 -5.33 -2.55
CA ARG A 189 -12.14 -5.48 -2.41
C ARG A 189 -11.43 -4.71 -3.52
N GLY A 190 -10.45 -3.90 -3.15
CA GLY A 190 -9.72 -3.02 -4.05
C GLY A 190 -10.32 -1.62 -4.20
N ASP A 191 -11.47 -1.34 -3.57
CA ASP A 191 -12.05 0.00 -3.60
C ASP A 191 -11.06 1.05 -3.08
N CYS A 192 -11.03 2.18 -3.77
CA CYS A 192 -10.16 3.30 -3.47
C CYS A 192 -11.00 4.52 -3.04
N PHE A 193 -10.48 5.22 -2.04
CA PHE A 193 -11.09 6.42 -1.48
C PHE A 193 -10.02 7.47 -1.20
N GLU A 194 -10.48 8.69 -1.01
CA GLU A 194 -9.65 9.79 -0.53
C GLU A 194 -10.20 10.30 0.78
N ALA A 195 -9.32 10.55 1.74
CA ALA A 195 -9.67 11.23 2.96
C ALA A 195 -9.04 12.62 2.94
N GLN A 196 -9.87 13.65 3.08
CA GLN A 196 -9.41 15.03 3.19
C GLN A 196 -9.74 15.58 4.55
N LYS A 197 -8.75 16.19 5.17
CA LYS A 197 -8.95 16.93 6.42
C LYS A 197 -9.66 18.22 6.05
N ASP A 198 -10.98 18.28 6.15
CA ASP A 198 -11.79 19.46 5.81
C ASP A 198 -12.84 19.79 6.87
N GLY A 199 -12.98 18.94 7.88
CA GLY A 199 -13.91 19.12 8.99
C GLY A 199 -15.39 19.06 8.61
N LYS A 200 -15.76 18.71 7.37
CA LYS A 200 -17.17 18.76 6.93
C LYS A 200 -18.05 17.76 7.69
N TYR A 201 -17.49 16.62 8.10
CA TYR A 201 -18.19 15.61 8.90
C TYR A 201 -18.30 15.95 10.40
N GLY A 202 -17.60 16.98 10.90
CA GLY A 202 -17.49 17.25 12.33
C GLY A 202 -17.29 18.72 12.67
N SER A 203 -18.36 19.50 12.57
CA SER A 203 -18.50 20.65 13.46
C SER A 203 -18.61 20.14 14.91
N SER A 204 -17.53 20.35 15.67
CA SER A 204 -17.38 20.24 17.12
C SER A 204 -16.82 18.93 17.74
N VAL A 205 -15.90 19.19 18.67
CA VAL A 205 -15.30 18.36 19.74
C VAL A 205 -14.08 17.49 19.40
N LEU A 206 -12.92 18.11 19.61
CA LEU A 206 -11.58 17.56 19.92
C LEU A 206 -11.53 16.11 20.43
N VAL A 207 -10.84 15.23 19.70
CA VAL A 207 -10.21 14.04 20.28
C VAL A 207 -8.78 13.84 19.72
N SER A 208 -7.93 13.43 20.65
CA SER A 208 -6.48 13.30 20.64
C SER A 208 -5.93 12.23 19.69
N ARG A 209 -5.04 12.64 18.78
CA ARG A 209 -3.85 11.87 18.42
C ARG A 209 -2.68 12.44 19.22
N ALA A 210 -1.72 11.61 19.62
CA ALA A 210 -0.47 12.10 20.21
C ALA A 210 0.27 12.99 19.20
N ALA A 211 0.00 14.28 19.34
CA ALA A 211 0.77 15.40 18.83
C ALA A 211 2.22 15.30 19.30
N LEU A 212 3.14 14.89 18.44
CA LEU A 212 4.54 15.22 18.66
C LEU A 212 4.71 16.67 18.22
N GLY A 213 4.15 17.67 18.91
CA GLY A 213 4.26 19.12 18.57
C GLY A 213 5.70 19.69 18.69
N SER A 214 6.67 18.82 18.50
CA SER A 214 8.12 18.96 18.52
C SER A 214 8.75 18.26 17.32
N GLN A 215 7.97 17.80 16.33
CA GLN A 215 8.48 17.12 15.15
C GLN A 215 9.26 18.08 14.26
N THR A 216 10.29 17.59 13.60
CA THR A 216 10.99 18.37 12.58
C THR A 216 10.40 18.08 11.20
N ILE A 217 10.60 19.01 10.26
CA ILE A 217 10.18 18.76 8.87
C ILE A 217 10.94 17.57 8.23
N ALA A 218 12.12 17.23 8.75
CA ALA A 218 12.88 16.07 8.26
C ALA A 218 12.19 14.76 8.66
N ASP A 219 11.74 14.65 9.91
CA ASP A 219 10.99 13.50 10.41
C ASP A 219 9.71 13.28 9.57
N ASP A 220 9.00 14.36 9.27
CA ASP A 220 7.79 14.32 8.47
C ASP A 220 8.02 13.92 7.00
N VAL A 221 9.17 14.28 6.42
CA VAL A 221 9.57 13.83 5.07
C VAL A 221 9.89 12.34 5.05
N GLU A 222 10.55 11.83 6.09
CA GLU A 222 10.81 10.39 6.24
C GLU A 222 9.49 9.62 6.29
N VAL A 223 8.55 10.03 7.16
CA VAL A 223 7.22 9.44 7.25
C VAL A 223 6.47 9.53 5.91
N ALA A 224 6.52 10.67 5.22
CA ALA A 224 5.88 10.80 3.92
C ALA A 224 6.42 9.76 2.91
N ASN A 225 7.73 9.57 2.86
CA ASN A 225 8.37 8.58 1.99
C ASN A 225 8.01 7.14 2.37
N GLU A 226 7.99 6.81 3.66
CA GLU A 226 7.54 5.50 4.15
C GLU A 226 6.08 5.20 3.77
N THR A 227 5.24 6.23 3.64
CA THR A 227 3.84 6.10 3.18
C THR A 227 3.65 6.15 1.67
N GLY A 228 4.74 6.05 0.90
CA GLY A 228 4.72 5.91 -0.56
C GLY A 228 4.64 7.22 -1.35
N LEU A 229 4.84 8.37 -0.70
CA LEU A 229 5.05 9.64 -1.41
C LEU A 229 6.53 9.77 -1.81
N THR A 230 6.82 10.59 -2.82
CA THR A 230 8.21 10.95 -3.17
C THR A 230 8.48 12.37 -2.71
N ALA A 231 9.02 12.53 -1.50
CA ALA A 231 9.28 13.83 -0.87
C ALA A 231 10.77 14.03 -0.56
N ARG A 232 11.28 15.26 -0.78
CA ARG A 232 12.65 15.64 -0.39
C ARG A 232 12.74 17.08 0.09
N LEU A 233 13.72 17.35 0.95
CA LEU A 233 14.04 18.70 1.42
C LEU A 233 14.93 19.43 0.41
N ILE A 234 14.62 20.71 0.20
CA ILE A 234 15.42 21.66 -0.58
C ILE A 234 15.75 22.85 0.32
N ARG A 235 17.00 23.33 0.30
CA ARG A 235 17.42 24.53 1.04
C ARG A 235 17.96 25.57 0.07
N VAL A 236 17.35 26.76 0.07
CA VAL A 236 17.78 27.91 -0.73
C VAL A 236 18.00 29.09 0.19
N GLY A 237 19.27 29.44 0.43
CA GLY A 237 19.62 30.44 1.43
C GLY A 237 19.13 30.02 2.82
N ALA A 238 18.33 30.88 3.47
CA ALA A 238 17.73 30.59 4.77
C ALA A 238 16.37 29.86 4.68
N GLN A 239 15.79 29.74 3.48
CA GLN A 239 14.48 29.16 3.29
C GLN A 239 14.59 27.64 3.05
N THR A 240 13.79 26.88 3.78
CA THR A 240 13.62 25.43 3.56
C THR A 240 12.33 25.19 2.80
N TYR A 241 12.37 24.25 1.86
CA TYR A 241 11.22 23.78 1.11
C TYR A 241 11.13 22.25 1.19
N VAL A 242 9.93 21.72 1.00
CA VAL A 242 9.69 20.31 0.69
C VAL A 242 9.20 20.21 -0.73
N GLU A 243 9.91 19.49 -1.58
CA GLU A 243 9.43 19.09 -2.91
C GLU A 243 8.73 17.73 -2.78
N VAL A 244 7.53 17.62 -3.32
CA VAL A 244 6.78 16.37 -3.42
C VAL A 244 6.47 16.11 -4.89
N ARG A 245 6.91 14.97 -5.40
CA ARG A 245 6.80 14.62 -6.83
C ARG A 245 5.66 13.67 -7.12
N ASP A 246 5.23 13.71 -8.38
CA ASP A 246 4.33 12.72 -8.98
C ASP A 246 3.01 12.55 -8.22
N ILE A 247 2.45 13.65 -7.69
CA ILE A 247 1.13 13.63 -7.08
C ILE A 247 0.10 13.38 -8.16
N THR A 248 -0.67 12.30 -8.05
CA THR A 248 -1.78 12.01 -8.96
C THR A 248 -2.89 13.06 -8.85
N ILE A 249 -3.31 13.57 -10.00
CA ILE A 249 -4.35 14.61 -10.15
C ILE A 249 -5.28 14.27 -11.32
N PRO A 250 -6.53 14.78 -11.33
CA PRO A 250 -7.49 14.48 -12.40
C PRO A 250 -7.12 15.19 -13.72
N ALA A 251 -7.15 14.47 -14.84
CA ALA A 251 -6.98 15.05 -16.16
C ALA A 251 -8.08 14.51 -17.09
N PRO A 252 -9.07 15.33 -17.53
CA PRO A 252 -9.25 16.79 -17.32
C PRO A 252 -9.70 17.19 -15.88
N PRO A 253 -9.66 18.49 -15.50
CA PRO A 253 -9.38 19.69 -16.31
C PRO A 253 -7.89 20.06 -16.39
N TRP A 254 -7.01 19.42 -15.62
CA TRP A 254 -5.57 19.63 -15.72
C TRP A 254 -5.03 18.97 -16.98
N GLY A 255 -4.01 19.57 -17.59
CA GLY A 255 -3.36 19.01 -18.78
C GLY A 255 -2.44 17.83 -18.48
N ASN A 256 -2.18 17.56 -17.19
CA ASN A 256 -1.28 16.53 -16.71
C ASN A 256 -2.03 15.63 -15.71
N SER A 257 -1.78 14.31 -15.72
CA SER A 257 -2.32 13.37 -14.73
C SER A 257 -1.47 13.29 -13.44
N SER A 258 -0.36 14.02 -13.39
CA SER A 258 0.49 14.18 -12.21
C SER A 258 0.99 15.62 -12.08
N ALA A 259 1.28 16.04 -10.85
CA ALA A 259 1.88 17.32 -10.52
C ALA A 259 3.01 17.16 -9.51
N ASP A 260 4.05 17.99 -9.67
CA ASP A 260 5.03 18.24 -8.63
C ASP A 260 4.61 19.48 -7.85
N ILE A 261 4.69 19.40 -6.52
CA ILE A 261 4.46 20.56 -5.65
C ILE A 261 5.71 20.89 -4.84
N LEU A 262 5.81 22.15 -4.44
CA LEU A 262 6.82 22.65 -3.53
C LEU A 262 6.12 23.38 -2.38
N ILE A 263 6.50 23.09 -1.14
CA ILE A 263 5.92 23.67 0.07
C ILE A 263 7.01 24.46 0.78
N ALA A 264 6.76 25.74 1.03
CA ALA A 264 7.67 26.56 1.84
C ALA A 264 7.48 26.24 3.32
N VAL A 265 8.58 25.92 4.01
CA VAL A 265 8.56 25.53 5.42
C VAL A 265 8.94 26.75 6.26
N PRO A 266 8.07 27.25 7.16
CA PRO A 266 8.44 28.36 8.02
C PRO A 266 9.53 27.93 9.00
N ALA A 267 10.41 28.87 9.37
CA ALA A 267 11.48 28.61 10.35
C ALA A 267 10.97 28.18 11.73
N THR A 268 9.69 28.46 12.03
CA THR A 268 9.02 28.11 13.28
C THR A 268 8.25 26.79 13.22
N TYR A 269 8.36 26.02 12.14
CA TYR A 269 7.77 24.69 12.05
C TYR A 269 8.20 23.81 13.26
N PRO A 270 7.28 23.07 13.90
CA PRO A 270 5.88 22.83 13.54
C PRO A 270 4.91 23.91 14.07
N ALA A 271 5.36 24.79 14.98
CA ALA A 271 4.52 25.82 15.58
C ALA A 271 3.99 26.83 14.55
N GLY A 272 4.82 27.20 13.57
CA GLY A 272 4.38 27.87 12.34
C GLY A 272 3.85 26.86 11.34
N GLY A 273 2.61 27.07 10.89
CA GLY A 273 1.96 26.17 9.94
C GLY A 273 2.54 26.25 8.53
N LEU A 274 2.52 25.12 7.84
CA LEU A 274 2.66 25.10 6.39
C LEU A 274 1.48 25.86 5.78
N ASP A 275 1.74 26.62 4.72
CA ASP A 275 0.72 27.46 4.10
C ASP A 275 0.97 27.59 2.60
N ALA A 276 -0.12 27.63 1.83
CA ALA A 276 -0.10 27.62 0.37
C ALA A 276 0.83 26.52 -0.20
N PHE A 277 1.01 26.51 -1.52
CA PHE A 277 2.02 25.66 -2.15
C PHE A 277 2.36 26.21 -3.52
N TYR A 278 3.45 25.73 -4.11
CA TYR A 278 3.80 26.00 -5.48
C TYR A 278 3.59 24.76 -6.35
N VAL A 279 3.24 24.97 -7.61
CA VAL A 279 3.17 23.91 -8.63
C VAL A 279 4.34 24.03 -9.60
N GLY A 280 4.99 22.92 -9.92
CA GLY A 280 6.09 22.88 -10.87
C GLY A 280 5.63 23.10 -12.31
N LEU A 281 6.28 24.01 -13.03
CA LEU A 281 6.03 24.25 -14.46
C LEU A 281 6.88 23.33 -15.35
N PRO A 282 6.43 22.99 -16.58
CA PRO A 282 5.16 23.42 -17.20
C PRO A 282 3.95 22.71 -16.62
N PHE A 283 2.91 23.48 -16.30
CA PHE A 283 1.63 22.97 -15.80
C PHE A 283 0.50 23.74 -16.49
N THR A 284 -0.57 23.04 -16.87
CA THR A 284 -1.66 23.64 -17.65
C THR A 284 -3.03 23.23 -17.13
N HIS A 285 -4.01 24.09 -17.34
CA HIS A 285 -5.41 23.88 -17.00
C HIS A 285 -6.27 24.19 -18.23
N SER A 286 -7.42 23.53 -18.37
CA SER A 286 -8.29 23.62 -19.54
C SER A 286 -8.80 25.03 -19.84
N THR A 287 -8.84 25.92 -18.84
CA THR A 287 -9.21 27.35 -19.01
C THR A 287 -8.09 28.21 -19.60
N GLY A 288 -6.89 27.65 -19.83
CA GLY A 288 -5.71 28.38 -20.31
C GLY A 288 -4.94 29.15 -19.24
N SER A 289 -5.43 29.18 -18.00
CA SER A 289 -4.77 29.79 -16.83
C SER A 289 -4.87 28.88 -15.60
N ILE A 290 -3.85 28.89 -14.74
CA ILE A 290 -3.87 28.11 -13.50
C ILE A 290 -4.66 28.91 -12.45
N PRO A 291 -5.78 28.37 -11.90
CA PRO A 291 -6.57 29.07 -10.89
C PRO A 291 -5.77 29.45 -9.65
N ASN A 292 -6.03 30.61 -9.05
CA ASN A 292 -5.33 31.10 -7.85
C ASN A 292 -3.80 31.24 -8.00
N GLN A 293 -3.28 31.23 -9.23
CA GLN A 293 -1.86 31.48 -9.48
C GLN A 293 -1.46 32.89 -9.04
N GLN A 294 -0.27 33.02 -8.46
CA GLN A 294 0.33 34.26 -8.02
C GLN A 294 1.68 34.43 -8.76
N GLN A 295 2.75 34.69 -8.01
CA GLN A 295 4.10 34.85 -8.56
C GLN A 295 4.72 33.51 -8.97
N THR A 296 5.56 33.57 -10.02
CA THR A 296 6.46 32.46 -10.38
C THR A 296 7.84 32.71 -9.77
N VAL A 297 8.43 31.67 -9.19
CA VAL A 297 9.77 31.68 -8.64
C VAL A 297 10.63 30.60 -9.30
N SER A 298 11.93 30.86 -9.41
CA SER A 298 12.88 29.88 -9.91
C SER A 298 13.70 29.31 -8.74
N ILE A 299 13.59 28.00 -8.50
CA ILE A 299 14.26 27.28 -7.42
C ILE A 299 14.90 26.04 -8.02
N GLU A 300 16.20 25.84 -7.77
CA GLU A 300 17.01 24.75 -8.36
C GLU A 300 16.85 24.61 -9.89
N ALA A 301 16.87 25.73 -10.62
CA ALA A 301 16.67 25.80 -12.07
C ALA A 301 15.30 25.26 -12.58
N ARG A 302 14.35 25.01 -11.68
CA ARG A 302 12.94 24.74 -12.00
C ARG A 302 12.09 25.97 -11.72
N ASN A 303 11.04 26.17 -12.51
CA ASN A 303 10.08 27.24 -12.29
C ASN A 303 8.87 26.69 -11.53
N TRP A 304 8.43 27.46 -10.54
CA TRP A 304 7.36 27.11 -9.62
C TRP A 304 6.39 28.26 -9.54
N VAL A 305 5.10 27.99 -9.74
CA VAL A 305 4.05 29.02 -9.61
C VAL A 305 3.39 28.90 -8.25
N LEU A 306 3.34 29.98 -7.48
CA LEU A 306 2.66 30.01 -6.19
C LEU A 306 1.15 29.92 -6.38
N ILE A 307 0.50 29.04 -5.64
CA ILE A 307 -0.94 28.88 -5.56
C ILE A 307 -1.42 29.40 -4.21
N SER A 308 -2.29 30.42 -4.24
CA SER A 308 -2.95 30.95 -3.03
C SER A 308 -4.06 29.99 -2.60
N TRP A 309 -3.65 28.89 -1.96
CA TRP A 309 -4.54 27.84 -1.45
C TRP A 309 -4.24 27.64 0.03
N HIS A 310 -4.98 28.38 0.85
CA HIS A 310 -4.75 28.47 2.29
C HIS A 310 -5.75 27.60 3.05
N TYR A 311 -5.40 27.26 4.30
CA TYR A 311 -6.34 26.68 5.23
C TYR A 311 -7.54 27.62 5.45
N HIS A 312 -8.74 27.05 5.58
CA HIS A 312 -9.93 27.83 5.87
C HIS A 312 -9.87 28.43 7.28
N GLU A 313 -10.45 29.61 7.49
CA GLU A 313 -10.41 30.33 8.78
C GLU A 313 -10.97 29.51 9.95
N SER A 314 -11.99 28.68 9.68
CA SER A 314 -12.60 27.80 10.69
C SER A 314 -11.78 26.55 11.01
N ARG A 315 -10.66 26.31 10.30
CA ARG A 315 -9.73 25.21 10.53
C ARG A 315 -8.30 25.65 10.22
N PRO A 316 -7.71 26.51 11.07
CA PRO A 316 -6.31 26.89 10.92
C PRO A 316 -5.40 25.68 11.15
N TRP A 317 -4.13 25.81 10.75
CA TRP A 317 -3.09 24.87 11.11
C TRP A 317 -3.05 24.61 12.62
N ASN A 318 -3.05 23.34 13.00
CA ASN A 318 -2.91 22.91 14.37
C ASN A 318 -1.61 22.09 14.51
N PRO A 319 -0.54 22.62 15.12
CA PRO A 319 0.74 21.92 15.24
C PRO A 319 0.66 20.61 16.05
N ARG A 320 -0.46 20.38 16.75
CA ARG A 320 -0.73 19.15 17.48
C ARG A 320 -1.42 18.08 16.63
N GLN A 321 -1.98 18.43 15.48
CA GLN A 321 -2.80 17.51 14.69
C GLN A 321 -2.45 17.51 13.21
N ASP A 322 -1.74 18.53 12.73
CA ASP A 322 -1.30 18.68 11.36
C ASP A 322 0.21 18.45 11.27
N ASP A 323 0.59 17.81 10.18
CA ASP A 323 1.94 17.47 9.75
C ASP A 323 2.06 17.68 8.23
N LEU A 324 3.26 17.43 7.67
CA LEU A 324 3.47 17.50 6.22
C LEU A 324 2.47 16.65 5.41
N THR A 325 2.17 15.43 5.86
CA THR A 325 1.29 14.51 5.13
C THR A 325 -0.13 15.06 5.04
N THR A 326 -0.66 15.62 6.14
CA THR A 326 -1.96 16.28 6.15
C THR A 326 -1.99 17.53 5.28
N HIS A 327 -0.87 18.26 5.19
CA HIS A 327 -0.75 19.42 4.30
C HIS A 327 -0.71 19.00 2.82
N ILE A 328 0.02 17.94 2.46
CA ILE A 328 0.02 17.40 1.09
C ILE A 328 -1.41 17.00 0.65
N GLN A 329 -2.20 16.41 1.55
CA GLN A 329 -3.61 16.12 1.24
C GLN A 329 -4.46 17.38 1.08
N HIS A 330 -4.18 18.43 1.87
CA HIS A 330 -4.79 19.74 1.68
C HIS A 330 -4.45 20.33 0.30
N CYS A 331 -3.18 20.27 -0.14
CA CYS A 331 -2.75 20.69 -1.48
C CYS A 331 -3.42 19.85 -2.58
N ARG A 332 -3.58 18.52 -2.40
CA ARG A 332 -4.33 17.68 -3.36
C ARG A 332 -5.76 18.15 -3.57
N GLY A 333 -6.40 18.72 -2.53
CA GLY A 333 -7.75 19.28 -2.62
C GLY A 333 -7.90 20.38 -3.66
N TYR A 334 -6.85 21.16 -3.93
CA TYR A 334 -6.84 22.16 -5.00
C TYR A 334 -7.08 21.52 -6.38
N PHE A 335 -6.37 20.43 -6.68
CA PHE A 335 -6.46 19.78 -7.99
C PHE A 335 -7.80 19.05 -8.22
N LEU A 336 -8.50 18.68 -7.16
CA LEU A 336 -9.79 17.98 -7.28
C LEU A 336 -10.96 18.96 -7.53
N SER A 337 -10.67 20.23 -7.86
CA SER A 337 -11.65 21.31 -8.04
C SER A 337 -12.55 21.56 -6.82
N ARG A 338 -12.19 21.02 -5.65
CA ARG A 338 -12.97 21.13 -4.40
C ARG A 338 -12.94 22.54 -3.78
N GLY A 339 -12.18 23.47 -4.36
CA GLY A 339 -12.34 24.91 -4.13
C GLY A 339 -11.88 25.81 -5.28
N VAL A 340 -11.75 25.26 -6.50
CA VAL A 340 -11.73 26.08 -7.71
C VAL A 340 -13.20 26.36 -8.02
N LYS A 341 -13.76 27.45 -7.48
CA LYS A 341 -15.06 27.94 -7.97
C LYS A 341 -14.86 28.29 -9.45
N GLN A 342 -15.62 27.66 -10.34
CA GLN A 342 -15.72 28.10 -11.74
C GLN A 342 -16.22 29.54 -11.81
#